data_AF-E3GYE7-F1
#
_entry.id   AF-E3GYE7-F1
#
_cell.length_a   1.000
_cell.length_b   1.000
_cell.length_c   1.000
_cell.angle_alpha   90.00
_cell.angle_beta   90.00
_cell.angle_gamma   90.00
#
_symmetry.space_group_name_H-M   'P 1'
#
loop_
_entity.id
_entity.type
_entity.pdbx_description
1 polymer ?
#
loop_
_entity_poly.entity_id
_entity_poly.type
_entity_poly.pdbx_seq_one_letter_code
_entity_poly.pdbx_strand_id
1 'polypeptide(L)'
;MKEEILVFHYADRAKAFLLELFRIFDVYINLNKSKDLERLMLEIIKGCEKEIKLGMNICSGIPWAEKYFEESSEKIESCLENFNSKNYDMVKENIRDVLNRMTTCAAKAEEKLK
;
A
#
# COMPACT_ATOMS: atom_id res chain seq x y z
N MET A 1 -4.65 -22.72 7.75
CA MET A 1 -5.03 -21.88 8.91
C MET A 1 -3.93 -20.91 9.34
N LYS A 2 -2.67 -21.35 9.54
CA LYS A 2 -1.57 -20.41 9.89
C LYS A 2 -1.27 -19.41 8.77
N GLU A 3 -1.36 -19.84 7.53
CA GLU A 3 -1.11 -19.02 6.33
C GLU A 3 -2.16 -17.93 6.17
N GLU A 4 -3.43 -18.23 6.36
CA GLU A 4 -4.52 -17.25 6.24
C GLU A 4 -4.44 -16.18 7.33
N ILE A 5 -4.04 -16.54 8.55
CA ILE A 5 -3.80 -15.56 9.62
C ILE A 5 -2.65 -14.62 9.24
N LEU A 6 -1.56 -15.15 8.67
CA LEU A 6 -0.44 -14.33 8.20
C LEU A 6 -0.91 -13.38 7.10
N VAL A 7 -1.57 -13.89 6.06
CA VAL A 7 -2.07 -13.05 4.97
C VAL A 7 -3.00 -11.97 5.47
N PHE A 8 -3.98 -12.32 6.32
CA PHE A 8 -4.88 -11.35 6.93
C PHE A 8 -4.11 -10.26 7.68
N HIS A 9 -3.17 -10.64 8.55
CA HIS A 9 -2.39 -9.70 9.34
C HIS A 9 -1.62 -8.69 8.47
N TYR A 10 -0.87 -9.18 7.47
CA TYR A 10 -0.04 -8.31 6.65
C TYR A 10 -0.86 -7.49 5.64
N ALA A 11 -1.94 -8.05 5.07
CA ALA A 11 -2.83 -7.31 4.19
C ALA A 11 -3.61 -6.22 4.94
N ASP A 12 -4.13 -6.52 6.13
CA ASP A 12 -4.86 -5.56 6.97
C ASP A 12 -3.95 -4.44 7.48
N ARG A 13 -2.73 -4.79 7.90
CA ARG A 13 -1.70 -3.81 8.27
C ARG A 13 -1.34 -2.89 7.10
N ALA A 14 -1.03 -3.44 5.93
CA ALA A 14 -0.74 -2.62 4.74
C ALA A 14 -1.93 -1.71 4.38
N LYS A 15 -3.16 -2.24 4.43
CA LYS A 15 -4.40 -1.47 4.25
C LYS A 15 -4.48 -0.28 5.21
N ALA A 16 -4.18 -0.48 6.50
CA ALA A 16 -4.21 0.60 7.49
C ALA A 16 -3.21 1.72 7.17
N PHE A 17 -1.96 1.38 6.81
CA PHE A 17 -0.97 2.37 6.38
C PHE A 17 -1.41 3.14 5.13
N LEU A 18 -1.98 2.45 4.14
CA LEU A 18 -2.47 3.04 2.90
C LEU A 18 -3.67 3.97 3.11
N LEU A 19 -4.57 3.63 4.06
CA LEU A 19 -5.68 4.52 4.44
C LEU A 19 -5.17 5.85 5.00
N GLU A 20 -4.16 5.80 5.88
CA GLU A 20 -3.55 7.00 6.44
C GLU A 20 -2.80 7.81 5.37
N LEU A 21 -2.03 7.14 4.50
CA LEU A 21 -1.40 7.79 3.36
C LEU A 21 -2.44 8.48 2.46
N PHE A 22 -3.54 7.80 2.12
CA PHE A 22 -4.60 8.36 1.27
C PHE A 22 -5.19 9.64 1.88
N ARG A 23 -5.51 9.63 3.18
CA ARG A 23 -6.03 10.79 3.91
C ARG A 23 -5.05 11.95 3.95
N ILE A 24 -3.79 11.66 4.27
CA ILE A 24 -2.74 12.69 4.37
C ILE A 24 -2.42 13.26 2.99
N PHE A 25 -2.46 12.45 1.94
CA PHE A 25 -2.15 12.88 0.58
C PHE A 25 -3.15 13.93 0.05
N ASP A 26 -4.44 13.75 0.34
CA ASP A 26 -5.47 14.74 0.01
C ASP A 26 -5.24 16.10 0.69
N VAL A 27 -4.75 16.10 1.92
CA VAL A 27 -4.35 17.33 2.61
C VAL A 27 -3.10 17.93 1.96
N TYR A 28 -2.07 17.10 1.74
CA TYR A 28 -0.79 17.51 1.17
C TYR A 28 -0.93 18.25 -0.17
N ILE A 29 -1.77 17.77 -1.09
CA ILE A 29 -1.90 18.39 -2.42
C ILE A 29 -2.41 19.84 -2.34
N ASN A 30 -3.14 20.19 -1.29
CA ASN A 30 -3.73 21.51 -1.08
C ASN A 30 -2.82 22.45 -0.26
N LEU A 31 -1.71 21.94 0.28
CA LEU A 31 -0.74 22.74 1.03
C LEU A 31 0.26 23.42 0.10
N ASN A 32 0.83 24.53 0.59
CA ASN A 32 2.02 25.11 -0.01
C ASN A 32 3.21 24.17 0.24
N LYS A 33 3.80 23.63 -0.83
CA LYS A 33 4.83 22.60 -0.73
C LYS A 33 6.17 23.22 -0.37
N SER A 34 6.67 22.90 0.82
CA SER A 34 8.06 23.11 1.20
C SER A 34 8.87 21.84 0.92
N LYS A 35 10.19 21.98 0.75
CA LYS A 35 11.09 20.82 0.55
C LYS A 35 11.00 19.81 1.68
N ASP A 36 10.81 20.27 2.92
CA ASP A 36 10.64 19.39 4.08
C ASP A 36 9.32 18.62 4.03
N LEU A 37 8.24 19.26 3.59
CA LEU A 37 6.95 18.60 3.42
C LEU A 37 6.98 17.57 2.28
N GLU A 38 7.61 17.92 1.14
CA GLU A 38 7.83 16.98 0.04
C GLU A 38 8.64 15.75 0.50
N ARG A 39 9.72 15.99 1.25
CA ARG A 39 10.54 14.91 1.83
C ARG A 39 9.75 14.06 2.82
N LEU A 40 8.95 14.66 3.69
CA LEU A 40 8.11 13.92 4.64
C LEU A 40 7.11 13.02 3.90
N MET A 41 6.41 13.54 2.89
CA MET A 41 5.47 12.74 2.11
C MET A 41 6.16 11.59 1.38
N LEU A 42 7.34 11.83 0.81
CA LEU A 42 8.11 10.77 0.17
C LEU A 42 8.48 9.66 1.17
N GLU A 43 8.91 10.01 2.38
CA GLU A 43 9.22 9.01 3.42
C GLU A 43 7.98 8.24 3.90
N ILE A 44 6.80 8.86 3.93
CA ILE A 44 5.53 8.17 4.22
C ILE A 44 5.21 7.15 3.12
N ILE A 45 5.35 7.51 1.84
CA ILE A 45 5.11 6.60 0.71
C ILE A 45 6.11 5.42 0.75
N LYS A 46 7.39 5.69 1.01
CA LYS A 46 8.41 4.63 1.22
C LYS A 46 8.12 3.75 2.43
N GLY A 47 7.50 4.31 3.48
CA GLY A 47 7.00 3.54 4.61
C GLY A 47 5.98 2.50 4.15
N CYS A 48 4.99 2.91 3.35
CA CYS A 48 3.99 2.00 2.78
C CYS A 48 4.61 0.95 1.85
N GLU A 49 5.59 1.34 1.04
CA GLU A 49 6.34 0.41 0.17
C GLU A 49 7.03 -0.69 0.99
N LYS A 50 7.72 -0.33 2.07
CA LYS A 50 8.38 -1.30 2.96
C LYS A 50 7.39 -2.27 3.59
N GLU A 51 6.21 -1.78 3.99
CA GLU A 51 5.15 -2.60 4.56
C GLU A 51 4.59 -3.61 3.57
N ILE A 52 4.35 -3.20 2.32
CA ILE A 52 3.87 -4.08 1.25
C ILE A 52 4.94 -5.13 0.90
N LYS A 53 6.20 -4.71 0.76
CA LYS A 53 7.33 -5.63 0.50
C LYS A 53 7.54 -6.64 1.64
N LEU A 54 7.33 -6.23 2.89
CA LEU A 54 7.34 -7.15 4.02
C LEU A 54 6.22 -8.19 3.90
N GLY A 55 4.99 -7.75 3.58
CA GLY A 55 3.87 -8.65 3.33
C GLY A 55 4.14 -9.63 2.19
N MET A 56 4.71 -9.16 1.08
CA MET A 56 5.13 -9.97 -0.07
C MET A 56 6.13 -11.05 0.34
N ASN A 57 7.16 -10.68 1.10
CA ASN A 57 8.19 -11.63 1.54
C ASN A 57 7.64 -12.67 2.52
N ILE A 58 6.76 -12.27 3.44
CA ILE A 58 6.20 -13.21 4.44
C ILE A 58 5.14 -14.12 3.81
N CYS A 59 4.37 -13.62 2.85
CA CYS A 59 3.33 -14.37 2.16
C CYS A 59 3.83 -15.08 0.89
N SER A 60 5.15 -15.06 0.64
CA SER A 60 5.76 -15.76 -0.48
C SER A 60 5.44 -17.25 -0.41
N GLY A 61 5.02 -17.85 -1.52
CA GLY A 61 4.62 -19.26 -1.55
C GLY A 61 3.17 -19.53 -1.10
N ILE A 62 2.35 -18.49 -0.87
CA ILE A 62 0.89 -18.61 -0.72
C ILE A 62 0.26 -18.13 -2.04
N PRO A 63 0.00 -19.02 -3.03
CA PRO A 63 -0.16 -18.61 -4.43
C PRO A 63 -1.33 -17.65 -4.69
N TRP A 64 -2.40 -17.78 -3.91
CA TRP A 64 -3.58 -16.92 -4.07
C TRP A 64 -3.36 -15.51 -3.53
N ALA A 65 -2.45 -15.33 -2.56
CA ALA A 65 -2.15 -14.07 -1.88
C ALA A 65 -0.96 -13.35 -2.52
N GLU A 66 0.03 -14.12 -3.00
CA GLU A 66 1.25 -13.65 -3.63
C GLU A 66 0.98 -12.61 -4.71
N LYS A 67 0.07 -12.92 -5.64
CA LYS A 67 -0.36 -12.00 -6.70
C LYS A 67 -0.89 -10.65 -6.17
N TYR A 68 -1.60 -10.65 -5.04
CA TYR A 68 -2.09 -9.38 -4.46
C TYR A 68 -0.93 -8.52 -3.96
N PHE A 69 0.08 -9.13 -3.33
CA PHE A 69 1.23 -8.40 -2.81
C PHE A 69 2.19 -7.96 -3.91
N GLU A 70 2.43 -8.79 -4.93
CA GLU A 70 3.26 -8.45 -6.10
C GLU A 70 2.68 -7.25 -6.85
N GLU A 71 1.41 -7.33 -7.28
CA GLU A 71 0.75 -6.24 -8.01
C GLU A 71 0.63 -4.97 -7.16
N SER A 72 0.53 -5.12 -5.83
CA SER A 72 0.55 -3.99 -4.89
C SER A 72 1.94 -3.37 -4.74
N SER A 73 2.99 -4.18 -4.77
CA SER A 73 4.39 -3.73 -4.71
C SER A 73 4.74 -2.93 -5.97
N GLU A 74 4.39 -3.43 -7.15
CA GLU A 74 4.60 -2.71 -8.42
C GLU A 74 3.86 -1.36 -8.42
N LYS A 75 2.63 -1.34 -7.92
CA LYS A 75 1.83 -0.12 -7.87
C LYS A 75 2.32 0.91 -6.86
N ILE A 76 2.82 0.49 -5.68
CA ILE A 76 3.40 1.43 -4.71
C ILE A 76 4.77 1.95 -5.17
N GLU A 77 5.54 1.18 -5.93
CA GLU A 77 6.75 1.67 -6.61
C GLU A 77 6.38 2.73 -7.66
N SER A 78 5.34 2.48 -8.46
CA SER A 78 4.81 3.48 -9.39
C SER A 78 4.29 4.74 -8.68
N CYS A 79 3.77 4.65 -7.44
CA CYS A 79 3.45 5.83 -6.63
C CYS A 79 4.69 6.71 -6.40
N LEU A 80 5.85 6.13 -6.09
CA LEU A 80 7.08 6.89 -5.84
C LEU A 80 7.55 7.62 -7.10
N GLU A 81 7.54 6.95 -8.25
CA GLU A 81 7.90 7.54 -9.54
C GLU A 81 6.98 8.70 -9.92
N ASN A 82 5.67 8.51 -9.77
CA ASN A 82 4.68 9.54 -10.04
C ASN A 82 4.75 10.70 -9.06
N PHE A 83 5.07 10.43 -7.78
CA PHE A 83 5.29 11.47 -6.79
C PHE A 83 6.47 12.36 -7.15
N ASN A 84 7.61 11.76 -7.53
CA ASN A 84 8.80 12.48 -7.98
C ASN A 84 8.54 13.29 -9.25
N SER A 85 7.70 12.76 -10.15
CA SER A 85 7.29 13.44 -11.39
C SER A 85 6.14 14.44 -11.19
N LYS A 86 5.67 14.63 -9.95
CA LYS A 86 4.54 15.49 -9.58
C LYS A 86 3.21 15.13 -10.26
N ASN A 87 3.06 13.88 -10.71
CA ASN A 87 1.83 13.35 -11.26
C ASN A 87 0.90 12.87 -10.14
N TYR A 88 0.35 13.82 -9.38
CA TYR A 88 -0.40 13.52 -8.15
C TYR A 88 -1.72 12.79 -8.37
N ASP A 89 -2.33 12.95 -9.55
CA ASP A 89 -3.54 12.20 -9.91
C ASP A 89 -3.24 10.70 -10.01
N MET A 90 -2.12 10.34 -10.67
CA MET A 90 -1.67 8.96 -10.74
C MET A 90 -1.20 8.42 -9.38
N VAL A 91 -0.62 9.27 -8.52
CA VAL A 91 -0.33 8.87 -7.14
C VAL A 91 -1.61 8.48 -6.39
N LYS A 92 -2.67 9.28 -6.49
CA LYS A 92 -3.96 8.95 -5.84
C LYS A 92 -4.58 7.68 -6.39
N GLU A 93 -4.55 7.51 -7.71
CA GLU A 93 -5.08 6.33 -8.39
C GLU A 93 -4.34 5.08 -7.92
N ASN A 94 -3.00 5.10 -7.95
CA ASN A 94 -2.20 3.98 -7.49
C ASN A 94 -2.39 3.69 -5.99
N ILE A 95 -2.45 4.70 -5.10
CA ILE A 95 -2.75 4.46 -3.67
C ILE A 95 -4.11 3.78 -3.51
N ARG A 96 -5.14 4.23 -4.24
CA ARG A 96 -6.48 3.65 -4.20
C ARG A 96 -6.49 2.21 -4.68
N ASP A 97 -5.77 1.91 -5.76
CA ASP A 97 -5.65 0.55 -6.30
C ASP A 97 -5.01 -0.40 -5.29
N VAL A 98 -3.88 0.01 -4.71
CA VAL A 98 -3.18 -0.79 -3.69
C VAL A 98 -4.09 -0.99 -2.47
N LEU A 99 -4.77 0.06 -2.02
CA LEU A 99 -5.72 -0.02 -0.90
C LEU A 99 -6.84 -1.03 -1.17
N ASN A 100 -7.44 -1.00 -2.37
CA ASN A 100 -8.49 -1.93 -2.76
C ASN A 100 -7.98 -3.38 -2.83
N ARG A 101 -6.76 -3.58 -3.32
CA ARG A 101 -6.11 -4.90 -3.39
C ARG A 101 -5.85 -5.47 -2.01
N MET A 102 -5.28 -4.68 -1.10
CA MET A 102 -5.02 -5.12 0.29
C MET A 102 -6.32 -5.37 1.05
N THR A 103 -7.35 -4.55 0.83
CA THR A 103 -8.70 -4.78 1.39
C THR A 103 -9.28 -6.09 0.91
N THR A 104 -9.21 -6.36 -0.39
CA THR A 104 -9.71 -7.61 -0.99
C THR A 104 -8.92 -8.82 -0.50
N CYS A 105 -7.59 -8.70 -0.40
CA CYS A 105 -6.72 -9.77 0.09
C CYS A 105 -7.04 -10.12 1.55
N ALA A 106 -7.21 -9.11 2.42
CA ALA A 106 -7.59 -9.30 3.82
C ALA A 106 -8.98 -9.93 3.95
N ALA A 107 -9.98 -9.44 3.20
CA ALA A 107 -11.33 -10.01 3.23
C ALA A 107 -11.33 -11.49 2.80
N LYS A 108 -10.60 -11.83 1.74
CA LYS A 108 -10.46 -13.22 1.26
C LYS A 108 -9.73 -14.11 2.27
N ALA A 109 -8.74 -13.58 2.98
CA ALA A 109 -8.09 -14.30 4.08
C ALA A 109 -9.08 -14.58 5.21
N GLU A 110 -9.87 -13.58 5.61
CA GLU A 110 -10.90 -13.70 6.64
C GLU A 110 -11.98 -14.72 6.27
N GLU A 111 -12.46 -14.74 5.03
CA GLU A 111 -13.42 -15.74 4.55
C GLU A 111 -12.88 -17.17 4.65
N LYS A 112 -11.59 -17.37 4.40
CA LYS A 112 -10.93 -18.69 4.50
C LYS A 112 -10.65 -19.13 5.94
N LEU A 113 -10.76 -18.22 6.90
CA LEU A 113 -10.62 -18.52 8.34
C LEU A 113 -11.93 -18.98 8.99
N LYS A 114 -13.07 -18.71 8.34
CA LYS A 114 -14.41 -19.13 8.79
C LYS A 114 -14.67 -20.59 8.45
#